data_AF-A0A4Q3AYU5-F1
#
_entry.id   AF-A0A4Q3AYU5-F1
#
_cell.length_a   1.000
_cell.length_b   1.000
_cell.length_c   1.000
_cell.angle_alpha   90.00
_cell.angle_beta   90.00
_cell.angle_gamma   90.00
#
_symmetry.space_group_name_H-M   'P 1'
#
loop_
_entity.id
_entity.type
_entity.pdbx_description
1 polymer ?
#
loop_
_entity_poly.entity_id
_entity_poly.type
_entity_poly.pdbx_seq_one_letter_code
_entity_poly.pdbx_strand_id
1 'polypeptide(L)'
;EASEYWKTHLLFGKTSAKKQTGIIGKESIINLLINSVVPLQFCYGELRKKPQLKEQAQDILLHLPPENNNITRGWEELGFLNENAFTSQALLQLKNIYCDNKKCLHCSIGTSILKKTKAV
;
A
#
# COMPACT_ATOMS: atom_id res chain seq x y z
N GLU A 1 -2.77 0.63 28.44
CA GLU A 1 -3.51 -0.63 28.15
C GLU A 1 -4.85 -0.32 27.50
N ALA A 2 -5.43 -1.27 26.77
CA ALA A 2 -6.76 -1.13 26.20
C ALA A 2 -7.84 -1.18 27.29
N SER A 3 -8.99 -0.53 27.07
CA SER A 3 -10.13 -0.59 28.01
C SER A 3 -10.72 -2.00 28.09
N GLU A 4 -11.47 -2.29 29.14
CA GLU A 4 -12.03 -3.62 29.41
C GLU A 4 -12.94 -4.14 28.29
N TYR A 5 -13.62 -3.21 27.61
CA TYR A 5 -14.38 -3.51 26.41
C TYR A 5 -13.48 -4.09 25.30
N TRP A 6 -12.40 -3.38 24.96
CA TRP A 6 -11.48 -3.74 23.88
C TRP A 6 -10.60 -4.97 24.19
N LYS A 7 -10.48 -5.37 25.46
CA LYS A 7 -9.87 -6.66 25.84
C LYS A 7 -10.68 -7.85 25.35
N THR A 8 -11.98 -7.69 25.11
CA THR A 8 -12.89 -8.78 24.76
C THR A 8 -13.68 -8.55 23.47
N HIS A 9 -13.63 -7.37 22.86
CA HIS A 9 -14.39 -7.04 21.65
C HIS A 9 -13.46 -6.44 20.60
N LEU A 10 -13.07 -7.21 19.58
CA LEU A 10 -12.30 -6.70 18.42
C LEU A 10 -13.21 -5.97 17.43
N LEU A 11 -14.45 -6.42 17.33
CA LEU A 11 -15.49 -5.83 16.53
C LEU A 11 -16.53 -5.26 17.48
N PHE A 12 -17.08 -4.11 17.14
CA PHE A 12 -18.14 -3.50 17.93
C PHE A 12 -19.30 -4.49 18.13
N GLY A 13 -19.69 -4.66 19.39
CA GLY A 13 -20.80 -5.51 19.80
C GLY A 13 -20.56 -7.02 19.67
N LYS A 14 -19.37 -7.47 19.25
CA LYS A 14 -19.05 -8.91 19.15
C LYS A 14 -17.91 -9.28 20.08
N THR A 15 -18.18 -10.23 20.97
CA THR A 15 -17.16 -10.79 21.86
C THR A 15 -16.20 -11.68 21.06
N SER A 16 -14.91 -11.39 21.16
CA SER A 16 -13.82 -12.14 20.58
C SER A 16 -13.65 -13.47 21.31
N ALA A 17 -13.38 -14.54 20.55
CA ALA A 17 -13.11 -15.87 21.11
C ALA A 17 -11.86 -15.91 22.00
N LYS A 18 -10.91 -14.98 21.83
CA LYS A 18 -9.71 -14.83 22.65
C LYS A 18 -9.64 -13.45 23.26
N LYS A 19 -9.23 -13.40 24.52
CA LYS A 19 -8.96 -12.16 25.26
C LYS A 19 -7.68 -11.54 24.71
N GLN A 20 -7.74 -10.27 24.34
CA GLN A 20 -6.64 -9.58 23.68
C GLN A 20 -5.74 -8.87 24.70
N THR A 21 -4.44 -8.89 24.43
CA THR A 21 -3.40 -8.27 25.27
C THR A 21 -3.32 -6.75 25.11
N GLY A 22 -4.07 -6.16 24.17
CA GLY A 22 -4.11 -4.72 23.92
C GLY A 22 -2.90 -4.18 23.15
N ILE A 23 -2.05 -5.06 22.59
CA ILE A 23 -0.89 -4.69 21.78
C ILE A 23 -1.25 -4.90 20.31
N ILE A 24 -0.97 -3.90 19.47
CA ILE A 24 -1.16 -4.01 18.02
C ILE A 24 -0.12 -4.96 17.40
N GLY A 25 -0.54 -5.76 16.43
CA GLY A 25 0.36 -6.67 15.73
C GLY A 25 1.34 -5.91 14.83
N LYS A 26 2.49 -6.55 14.53
CA LYS A 26 3.50 -6.01 13.61
C LYS A 26 2.90 -5.61 12.26
N GLU A 27 2.04 -6.45 11.71
CA GLU A 27 1.31 -6.17 10.46
C GLU A 27 0.42 -4.92 10.56
N SER A 28 -0.25 -4.69 11.69
CA SER A 28 -1.05 -3.49 11.90
C SER A 28 -0.18 -2.23 11.94
N ILE A 29 0.99 -2.31 12.58
CA ILE A 29 1.97 -1.21 12.61
C ILE A 29 2.43 -0.89 11.18
N ILE A 30 2.83 -1.90 10.42
CA ILE A 30 3.28 -1.74 9.04
C ILE A 30 2.18 -1.11 8.19
N ASN A 31 0.94 -1.60 8.29
CA ASN A 31 -0.18 -1.04 7.55
C ASN A 31 -0.44 0.45 7.89
N LEU A 32 -0.34 0.84 9.16
CA LEU A 32 -0.45 2.24 9.58
C LEU A 32 0.69 3.09 9.06
N LEU A 33 1.92 2.55 9.02
CA LEU A 33 3.07 3.26 8.46
C LEU A 33 2.86 3.56 6.98
N ILE A 34 2.47 2.55 6.20
CA ILE A 34 2.27 2.65 4.74
C ILE A 34 1.08 3.58 4.41
N ASN A 35 -0.07 3.37 5.06
CA ASN A 35 -1.32 4.03 4.66
C ASN A 35 -1.59 5.35 5.38
N SER A 36 -0.88 5.67 6.46
CA SER A 36 -1.18 6.87 7.26
C SER A 36 0.05 7.72 7.53
N VAL A 37 1.12 7.14 8.06
CA VAL A 37 2.30 7.93 8.45
C VAL A 37 3.04 8.46 7.24
N VAL A 38 3.34 7.61 6.26
CA VAL A 38 4.07 7.99 5.05
C VAL A 38 3.33 9.07 4.24
N PRO A 39 2.02 8.92 3.90
CA PRO A 39 1.30 9.94 3.16
C PRO A 39 1.24 11.28 3.91
N LEU A 40 1.06 11.24 5.23
CA LEU A 40 1.02 12.44 6.06
C LEU A 40 2.37 13.15 6.06
N GLN A 41 3.47 12.42 6.25
CA GLN A 41 4.82 12.98 6.23
C GLN A 41 5.17 13.58 4.87
N PHE A 42 4.85 12.88 3.78
CA PHE A 42 5.08 13.38 2.42
C PHE A 42 4.31 14.69 2.17
N CYS A 43 3.02 14.71 2.49
CA CYS A 43 2.17 15.90 2.36
C CYS A 43 2.69 17.06 3.20
N TYR A 44 3.09 16.79 4.45
CA TYR A 44 3.67 17.81 5.31
C TYR A 44 4.99 18.37 4.76
N GLY A 45 5.85 17.50 4.20
CA GLY A 45 7.07 17.90 3.51
C GLY A 45 6.80 18.83 2.32
N GLU A 46 5.80 18.51 1.50
CA GLU A 46 5.36 19.34 0.39
C GLU A 46 4.86 20.72 0.86
N LEU A 47 3.93 20.75 1.82
CA LEU A 47 3.34 21.98 2.36
C LEU A 47 4.39 22.91 2.99
N ARG A 48 5.41 22.33 3.63
CA ARG A 48 6.49 23.08 4.28
C ARG A 48 7.70 23.32 3.37
N LYS A 49 7.64 22.93 2.09
CA LYS A 49 8.75 23.02 1.13
C LYS A 49 10.05 22.38 1.67
N LYS A 50 9.90 21.24 2.34
CA LYS A 50 10.99 20.43 2.94
C LYS A 50 11.16 19.14 2.13
N PRO A 51 11.94 19.14 1.03
CA PRO A 51 12.09 17.97 0.17
C PRO A 51 12.67 16.76 0.92
N GLN A 52 13.50 16.98 1.94
CA GLN A 52 14.10 15.91 2.75
C GLN A 52 13.03 15.04 3.44
N LEU A 53 11.91 15.64 3.87
CA LEU A 53 10.82 14.88 4.50
C LEU A 53 10.09 13.98 3.49
N LYS A 54 10.02 14.40 2.22
CA LYS A 54 9.43 13.61 1.13
C LYS A 54 10.33 12.45 0.74
N GLU A 55 11.63 12.68 0.70
CA GLU A 55 12.64 11.63 0.46
C GLU A 55 12.59 10.59 1.58
N GLN A 56 12.62 11.04 2.84
CA GLN A 56 12.49 10.15 4.00
C GLN A 56 11.17 9.35 3.99
N ALA A 57 10.06 9.96 3.56
CA ALA A 57 8.79 9.24 3.44
C ALA A 57 8.85 8.11 2.39
N GLN A 58 9.53 8.34 1.27
CA GLN A 58 9.76 7.31 0.26
C GLN A 58 10.73 6.23 0.74
N ASP A 59 11.81 6.62 1.42
CA ASP A 59 12.78 5.69 2.00
C ASP A 59 12.12 4.75 3.00
N ILE A 60 11.16 5.21 3.80
CA ILE A 60 10.38 4.34 4.68
C ILE A 60 9.69 3.23 3.88
N LEU A 61 9.04 3.55 2.74
CA LEU A 61 8.37 2.55 1.92
C LEU A 61 9.34 1.56 1.26
N LEU A 62 10.53 2.01 0.89
CA LEU A 62 11.57 1.13 0.33
C LEU A 62 12.08 0.08 1.32
N HIS A 63 12.05 0.39 2.63
CA HIS A 63 12.52 -0.50 3.69
C HIS A 63 11.41 -1.32 4.37
N LEU A 64 10.13 -1.03 4.08
CA LEU A 64 9.01 -1.78 4.61
C LEU A 64 8.69 -3.00 3.72
N PRO A 65 8.24 -4.12 4.31
CA PRO A 65 7.82 -5.28 3.54
C PRO A 65 6.62 -4.92 2.64
N PRO A 66 6.46 -5.61 1.51
CA PRO A 66 5.39 -5.35 0.57
C PRO A 66 4.02 -5.63 1.18
N GLU A 67 3.01 -4.90 0.71
CA GLU A 67 1.62 -5.22 1.04
C GLU A 67 1.18 -6.50 0.31
N ASN A 68 0.47 -7.34 1.04
CA ASN A 68 -0.07 -8.59 0.53
C ASN A 68 -1.60 -8.53 0.44
N ASN A 69 -2.12 -8.14 -0.73
CA ASN A 69 -3.54 -8.02 -1.01
C ASN A 69 -3.89 -8.67 -2.36
N ASN A 70 -5.19 -8.72 -2.69
CA ASN A 70 -5.65 -9.37 -3.92
C ASN A 70 -5.04 -8.75 -5.20
N ILE A 71 -4.76 -7.44 -5.18
CA ILE A 71 -4.21 -6.74 -6.34
C ILE A 71 -2.73 -7.07 -6.50
N THR A 72 -1.94 -7.00 -5.43
CA THR A 72 -0.51 -7.33 -5.49
C THR A 72 -0.26 -8.79 -5.85
N ARG A 73 -1.07 -9.73 -5.32
CA ARG A 73 -1.03 -11.14 -5.73
C ARG A 73 -1.32 -11.34 -7.22
N GLY A 74 -2.32 -10.64 -7.77
CA GLY A 74 -2.60 -10.69 -9.20
C GLY A 74 -1.45 -10.16 -10.07
N TRP A 75 -0.69 -9.18 -9.59
CA TRP A 75 0.52 -8.72 -10.28
C TRP A 75 1.66 -9.74 -10.21
N GLU A 76 1.85 -10.38 -9.06
CA GLU A 76 2.84 -11.46 -8.88
C GLU A 76 2.55 -12.65 -9.82
N GLU A 77 1.29 -13.03 -9.98
CA GLU A 77 0.86 -14.07 -10.95
C GLU A 77 1.20 -13.72 -12.40
N LEU A 78 1.23 -12.42 -12.74
CA LEU A 78 1.65 -11.91 -14.06
C LEU A 78 3.17 -11.78 -14.20
N GLY A 79 3.94 -12.15 -13.17
CA GLY A 79 5.40 -12.11 -13.16
C GLY A 79 5.99 -10.76 -12.73
N PHE A 80 5.21 -9.84 -12.16
CA PHE A 80 5.74 -8.61 -11.58
C PHE A 80 6.32 -8.88 -10.17
N LEU A 81 7.44 -8.24 -9.87
CA LEU A 81 8.06 -8.33 -8.55
C LEU A 81 7.44 -7.29 -7.60
N ASN A 82 6.99 -7.75 -6.44
CA ASN A 82 6.42 -6.92 -5.38
C ASN A 82 7.36 -6.94 -4.17
N GLU A 83 8.50 -6.25 -4.27
CA GLU A 83 9.65 -6.44 -3.37
C GLU A 83 9.54 -5.67 -2.05
N ASN A 84 8.84 -4.54 -2.04
CA ASN A 84 8.69 -3.66 -0.87
C ASN A 84 7.40 -2.84 -0.97
N ALA A 85 7.06 -2.13 0.11
CA ALA A 85 5.85 -1.33 0.19
C ALA A 85 5.77 -0.24 -0.89
N PHE A 86 6.92 0.32 -1.30
CA PHE A 86 6.96 1.31 -2.38
C PHE A 86 6.43 0.72 -3.70
N THR A 87 6.91 -0.48 -4.04
CA THR A 87 6.45 -1.20 -5.22
C THR A 87 4.99 -1.62 -5.10
N SER A 88 4.54 -2.09 -3.94
CA SER A 88 3.12 -2.42 -3.70
C SER A 88 2.20 -1.23 -3.97
N GLN A 89 2.58 -0.04 -3.46
CA GLN A 89 1.82 1.19 -3.67
C GLN A 89 1.83 1.64 -5.13
N ALA A 90 2.95 1.50 -5.83
CA ALA A 90 3.03 1.80 -7.27
C ALA A 90 2.13 0.88 -8.11
N LEU A 91 2.14 -0.43 -7.84
CA LEU A 91 1.29 -1.42 -8.52
C LEU A 91 -0.21 -1.19 -8.22
N LEU A 92 -0.54 -0.85 -6.98
CA LEU A 92 -1.90 -0.50 -6.59
C LEU A 92 -2.40 0.74 -7.33
N GLN A 93 -1.60 1.81 -7.38
CA GLN A 93 -1.93 3.03 -8.11
C GLN A 93 -2.04 2.78 -9.62
N LEU A 94 -1.12 2.03 -10.21
CA LEU A 94 -1.18 1.64 -11.62
C LEU A 94 -2.51 0.94 -11.94
N LYS A 95 -2.89 -0.05 -11.12
CA LYS A 95 -4.14 -0.80 -11.27
C LYS A 95 -5.36 0.12 -11.19
N ASN A 96 -5.47 0.88 -10.10
CA ASN A 96 -6.66 1.67 -9.78
C ASN A 96 -6.83 2.88 -10.70
N ILE A 97 -5.74 3.56 -11.08
CA ILE A 97 -5.80 4.81 -11.84
C ILE A 97 -5.77 4.55 -13.35
N TYR A 98 -5.04 3.55 -13.82
CA TYR A 98 -4.87 3.28 -15.25
C TYR A 98 -5.61 2.05 -15.73
N CYS A 99 -5.29 0.86 -15.19
CA CYS A 99 -5.79 -0.41 -15.71
C CYS A 99 -7.32 -0.52 -15.61
N ASP A 100 -7.88 -0.22 -14.43
CA ASP A 100 -9.33 -0.31 -14.20
C ASP A 100 -10.12 0.73 -14.98
N ASN A 101 -9.50 1.89 -15.22
CA ASN A 101 -10.07 2.93 -16.08
C ASN A 101 -9.74 2.74 -17.57
N LYS A 102 -9.10 1.63 -17.96
CA LYS A 102 -8.68 1.31 -19.34
C LYS A 102 -7.87 2.43 -20.02
N LYS A 103 -7.08 3.20 -19.25
CA LYS A 103 -6.25 4.32 -19.75
C LYS A 103 -4.93 3.83 -20.38
N CYS A 104 -4.95 2.71 -21.10
CA CYS A 104 -3.75 2.06 -21.63
C CYS A 104 -2.94 2.96 -22.57
N LEU A 105 -3.61 3.85 -23.33
CA LEU A 105 -2.95 4.83 -24.22
C LEU A 105 -2.21 5.95 -23.47
N HIS A 106 -2.52 6.15 -22.18
CA HIS A 106 -1.85 7.11 -21.29
C HIS A 106 -0.85 6.45 -20.34
N CYS A 107 -0.69 5.12 -20.42
CA CYS A 107 0.22 4.35 -19.59
C CYS A 107 1.42 3.90 -20.44
N SER A 108 2.65 4.12 -19.96
CA SER A 108 3.86 3.66 -20.66
C SER A 108 3.89 2.14 -20.84
N ILE A 109 3.46 1.38 -19.83
CA ILE A 109 3.34 -0.08 -19.91
C ILE A 109 2.26 -0.48 -20.93
N GLY A 110 1.07 0.14 -20.84
CA GLY A 110 -0.04 -0.14 -21.76
C GLY A 110 0.29 0.16 -23.22
N THR A 111 0.89 1.32 -23.49
CA THR A 111 1.34 1.70 -24.84
C THR A 111 2.42 0.76 -25.38
N SER A 112 3.35 0.29 -24.53
CA SER A 112 4.37 -0.70 -24.91
C SER A 112 3.74 -2.04 -25.32
N ILE A 113 2.75 -2.53 -24.56
CA ILE A 113 2.01 -3.75 -24.88
C ILE A 113 1.30 -3.61 -26.23
N LEU A 114 0.52 -2.54 -26.41
CA LEU A 114 -0.28 -2.32 -27.63
C LEU A 114 0.57 -2.14 -28.89
N LYS A 115 1.75 -1.52 -28.78
CA LYS A 115 2.69 -1.37 -29.91
C LYS A 115 3.25 -2.71 -30.36
N LYS A 116 3.56 -3.63 -29.43
CA LYS A 116 4.01 -4.99 -29.77
C LYS A 116 2.93 -5.80 -30.48
N THR A 117 1.65 -5.52 -30.21
CA THR A 117 0.53 -6.20 -30.87
C THR A 117 0.33 -5.77 -32.32
N LYS A 118 0.95 -4.66 -32.79
CA LYS A 118 0.91 -4.21 -34.19
C LYS A 118 1.94 -4.89 -35.12
N ALA A 119 2.51 -6.03 -34.71
CA ALA A 119 3.23 -6.89 -35.64
C ALA A 119 2.20 -7.74 -36.45
N VAL A 120 1.57 -7.10 -37.44
CA VAL A 120 0.86 -7.73 -38.57
C VAL A 120 1.28 -7.00 -39.82
#